data_AF-A0A537F3X5-F1
#
_entry.id   AF-A0A537F3X5-F1
#
_cell.length_a   1.000
_cell.length_b   1.000
_cell.length_c   1.000
_cell.angle_alpha   90.00
_cell.angle_beta   90.00
_cell.angle_gamma   90.00
#
_symmetry.space_group_name_H-M   'P 1'
#
loop_
_entity.id
_entity.type
_entity.pdbx_description
1 polymer ?
#
loop_
_entity_poly.entity_id
_entity_poly.type
_entity_poly.pdbx_seq_one_letter_code
_entity_poly.pdbx_strand_id
1 'polypeptide(L)' 'MLQPKIKLTSEEMKYMALFESTTGATTQDCLIDEKLGRIIFVAKPGDMGLAIGKGGKNIN' A
#
# COMPACT_ATOMS: atom_id res chain seq x y z
N MET A 1 -12.89 -17.15 -20.29
CA MET A 1 -12.94 -16.88 -18.85
C MET A 1 -12.97 -15.37 -18.67
N LEU A 2 -14.08 -14.80 -18.18
CA LEU A 2 -14.10 -13.39 -17.78
C LEU A 2 -13.31 -13.29 -16.48
N GLN A 3 -12.06 -12.83 -16.57
CA GLN A 3 -11.34 -12.43 -15.37
C GLN A 3 -12.07 -11.20 -14.79
N PRO A 4 -12.52 -11.24 -13.52
CA PRO A 4 -13.07 -10.05 -12.90
C PRO A 4 -12.01 -8.96 -12.95
N LYS A 5 -12.39 -7.81 -13.50
CA LYS A 5 -11.50 -6.65 -13.56
C LYS A 5 -11.40 -6.09 -12.14
N ILE A 6 -10.37 -6.50 -11.40
CA ILE A 6 -10.07 -5.97 -10.08
C ILE A 6 -9.78 -4.47 -10.27
N LYS A 7 -10.50 -3.65 -9.52
CA LYS A 7 -10.37 -2.20 -9.55
C LYS A 7 -10.10 -1.71 -8.15
N LEU A 8 -9.15 -0.80 -8.03
CA LEU A 8 -8.94 -0.03 -6.83
C LEU A 8 -10.21 0.76 -6.50
N THR A 9 -10.63 0.65 -5.25
CA THR A 9 -11.65 1.49 -4.65
C THR A 9 -11.08 2.88 -4.35
N SER A 10 -11.98 3.85 -4.11
CA SER A 10 -11.54 5.20 -3.71
C SER A 10 -10.82 5.20 -2.36
N GLU A 11 -11.16 4.28 -1.47
CA GLU A 11 -10.52 4.15 -0.17
C GLU A 11 -9.10 3.60 -0.30
N GLU A 12 -8.90 2.54 -1.09
CA GLU A 12 -7.57 2.01 -1.40
C GLU A 12 -6.68 3.07 -2.05
N MET A 13 -7.20 3.85 -3.01
CA MET A 13 -6.45 4.97 -3.60
C MET A 13 -6.06 6.04 -2.58
N LYS A 14 -6.93 6.33 -1.61
CA LYS A 14 -6.64 7.29 -0.54
C LYS A 14 -5.52 6.77 0.37
N TYR A 15 -5.55 5.50 0.75
CA TYR A 15 -4.48 4.90 1.55
C TYR A 15 -3.16 4.82 0.79
N MET A 16 -3.20 4.52 -0.51
CA MET A 16 -2.01 4.58 -1.36
C MET A 16 -1.41 6.00 -1.34
N ALA A 17 -2.20 7.03 -1.63
CA ALA A 17 -1.70 8.42 -1.64
C ALA A 17 -1.11 8.84 -0.28
N LEU A 18 -1.76 8.45 0.82
CA LEU A 18 -1.25 8.71 2.17
C LEU A 18 0.09 8.01 2.40
N PHE A 19 0.18 6.72 2.08
CA PHE A 19 1.39 5.94 2.22
C PHE A 19 2.54 6.52 1.40
N GLU A 20 2.31 6.86 0.14
CA GLU A 20 3.33 7.44 -0.75
C GLU A 20 3.81 8.80 -0.22
N SER A 21 2.89 9.67 0.21
CA SER A 21 3.24 10.99 0.76
C SER A 21 4.01 10.93 2.09
N THR A 22 3.76 9.89 2.89
CA THR A 22 4.38 9.73 4.22
C THR A 22 5.75 9.04 4.12
N THR A 23 5.86 8.02 3.28
CA THR A 23 7.06 7.17 3.20
C THR A 23 8.01 7.56 2.08
N GLY A 24 7.51 8.21 1.02
CA GLY A 24 8.22 8.43 -0.24
C GLY A 24 8.38 7.18 -1.11
N ALA A 25 7.86 6.02 -0.68
CA ALA A 25 7.82 4.81 -1.49
C ALA A 25 6.65 4.87 -2.48
N THR A 26 6.82 4.31 -3.67
CA THR A 26 5.74 4.17 -4.65
C THR A 26 4.98 2.87 -4.41
N THR A 27 3.66 2.91 -4.50
CA THR A 27 2.76 1.77 -4.28
C THR A 27 2.05 1.37 -5.57
N GLN A 28 2.05 0.08 -5.86
CA GLN A 28 1.37 -0.51 -7.03
C GLN A 28 -0.07 -0.91 -6.72
N ASP A 29 -0.35 -1.34 -5.49
CA ASP A 29 -1.65 -1.84 -5.08
C ASP A 29 -1.87 -1.67 -3.57
N CYS A 30 -3.13 -1.63 -3.16
CA CYS A 30 -3.56 -1.56 -1.77
C CYS A 30 -4.76 -2.47 -1.58
N LEU A 31 -4.66 -3.39 -0.61
CA LEU A 31 -5.77 -4.26 -0.21
C LEU A 31 -6.14 -3.97 1.24
N ILE A 32 -7.42 -3.69 1.48
CA ILE A 32 -7.98 -3.53 2.83
C ILE A 32 -8.55 -4.89 3.26
N ASP A 33 -7.96 -5.49 4.29
CA ASP A 33 -8.40 -6.75 4.88
C ASP A 33 -9.11 -6.45 6.21
N GLU A 34 -10.39 -6.12 6.13
CA GLU A 34 -11.22 -5.79 7.29
C GLU A 34 -11.36 -6.97 8.28
N LYS A 35 -11.30 -8.20 7.78
CA LYS A 35 -11.45 -9.40 8.61
C LYS A 35 -10.31 -9.55 9.61
N LEU A 36 -9.09 -9.18 9.18
CA LEU A 36 -7.89 -9.23 10.01
C LEU A 36 -7.43 -7.85 10.48
N GLY A 37 -8.21 -6.80 10.19
CA GLY A 37 -7.93 -5.43 10.63
C GLY A 37 -6.60 -4.89 10.12
N ARG A 38 -6.24 -5.15 8.86
CA ARG A 38 -4.94 -4.76 8.29
C ARG A 38 -5.06 -4.21 6.87
N ILE A 39 -4.10 -3.38 6.49
CA ILE A 39 -3.95 -2.86 5.13
C ILE A 39 -2.65 -3.41 4.55
N ILE A 40 -2.71 -3.91 3.32
CA ILE A 40 -1.58 -4.52 2.63
C ILE A 40 -1.20 -3.64 1.46
N PHE A 41 0.01 -3.09 1.49
CA PHE A 41 0.57 -2.28 0.41
C PHE A 41 1.54 -3.09 -0.44
N VAL A 42 1.39 -3.03 -1.75
CA VAL A 42 2.35 -3.62 -2.70
C VAL A 42 3.30 -2.51 -3.15
N ALA A 43 4.46 -2.39 -2.51
CA ALA A 43 5.46 -1.40 -2.89
C ALA A 43 6.17 -1.79 -4.20
N LYS A 44 6.63 -0.80 -4.97
CA LYS A 44 7.50 -1.06 -6.12
C LYS A 44 8.81 -1.74 -5.68
N PRO A 45 9.38 -2.63 -6.51
CA PRO A 45 10.72 -3.15 -6.27
C PRO A 45 11.74 -2.01 -6.08
N GLY A 46 12.55 -2.09 -5.03
CA GLY A 46 13.51 -1.04 -4.66
C GLY A 46 13.02 -0.06 -3.59
N ASP A 47 11.70 0.12 -3.46
CA ASP A 47 11.14 1.11 -2.54
C ASP A 47 10.88 0.57 -1.13
N MET A 48 11.12 -0.73 -0.90
CA MET A 48 10.86 -1.36 0.40
C MET A 48 11.61 -0.69 1.57
N GLY A 49 12.84 -0.22 1.33
CA GLY A 49 13.60 0.51 2.36
C GLY A 49 12.97 1.86 2.72
N LEU A 50 12.38 2.55 1.73
CA LEU A 50 11.62 3.80 1.94
C LEU A 50 10.30 3.51 2.66
N ALA A 51 9.60 2.45 2.26
CA ALA A 51 8.35 2.00 2.86
C ALA A 51 8.51 1.72 4.37
N ILE A 52 9.57 1.00 4.75
CA ILE A 52 9.85 0.66 6.16
C ILE A 52 10.44 1.86 6.92
N GLY A 53 11.31 2.63 6.26
CA GLY A 53 12.05 3.73 6.88
C GLY A 53 13.17 3.26 7.83
N LYS A 54 14.11 4.17 8.14
CA LYS A 54 15.22 3.88 9.05
C LYS A 54 14.70 3.42 10.42
N GLY A 55 15.08 2.21 10.84
CA GLY A 55 14.65 1.62 12.11
C GLY A 55 13.15 1.32 12.20
N GLY A 56 12.44 1.20 11.06
CA GLY A 56 11.01 0.93 11.05
C GLY A 56 10.11 2.14 11.33
N LYS A 57 10.65 3.37 11.28
CA LYS A 57 9.93 4.60 11.66
C LYS A 57 8.60 4.86 10.92
N ASN A 58 8.38 4.23 9.77
CA ASN A 58 7.17 4.42 8.97
C ASN A 58 6.09 3.35 9.26
N ILE A 59 6.43 2.30 10.02
CA ILE A 59 5.55 1.16 10.29
C ILE A 59 5.37 0.84 11.78
N ASN A 60 5.91 1.68 12.67
CA ASN A 60 6.02 1.42 14.12
C ASN A 60 5.32 2.48 14.96
#